data_AF-A0A5F5XXQ7-F1
#
_entry.id   AF-A0A5F5XXQ7-F1
#
_cell.length_a   1.000
_cell.length_b   1.000
_cell.length_c   1.000
_cell.angle_alpha   90.00
_cell.angle_beta   90.00
_cell.angle_gamma   90.00
#
_symmetry.space_group_name_H-M   'P 1'
#
loop_
_entity.id
_entity.type
_entity.pdbx_description
1 polymer ?
#
loop_
_entity_poly.entity_id
_entity_poly.type
_entity_poly.pdbx_seq_one_letter_code
_entity_poly.pdbx_strand_id
1 'polypeptide(L)'
;MPAVDKLLLEEALQDSPQTRSLLSVFEEDAGTLTDYTNQLLQAMQRVYGAQNEMCLATQQLSKQLLAYEKQNFALGKGDEEVISTLHYFSKVVDELNVLHTELAKQLADTMVLPIIQFREKDLTEVSTLKDLFGLASNEHDLSMAKYSRLPKKKENEKVKTDVVKEVAAARRKQHLSSLQYYCALNALQYRKRVAMMEPMIGFAHGQSRNGRGCREAECREEKKSATFYNSTRVLGRLGGSVG
;
A
#
# COMPACT_ATOMS: atom_id res chain seq x y z
N MET A 1 -3.01 20.62 -18.12
CA MET A 1 -3.73 19.49 -17.49
C MET A 1 -5.19 19.87 -17.42
N PRO A 2 -6.14 19.04 -17.86
CA PRO A 2 -7.56 19.37 -17.70
C PRO A 2 -7.91 19.52 -16.23
N ALA A 3 -8.82 20.45 -15.93
CA ALA A 3 -9.30 20.71 -14.58
C ALA A 3 -9.95 19.43 -14.02
N VAL A 4 -9.61 19.07 -12.78
CA VAL A 4 -10.38 18.07 -12.04
C VAL A 4 -11.76 18.68 -11.82
N ASP A 5 -12.81 18.06 -12.34
CA ASP A 5 -14.18 18.46 -12.01
C ASP A 5 -14.32 18.49 -10.50
N LYS A 6 -14.98 19.52 -9.97
CA LYS A 6 -15.03 19.80 -8.53
C LYS A 6 -16.47 20.00 -8.10
N LEU A 7 -16.85 19.37 -7.00
CA LEU A 7 -18.10 19.65 -6.33
C LEU A 7 -18.05 21.05 -5.71
N LEU A 8 -18.96 21.91 -6.13
CA LEU A 8 -19.07 23.28 -5.65
C LEU A 8 -19.72 23.29 -4.26
N LEU A 9 -19.00 23.81 -3.26
CA LEU A 9 -19.47 23.85 -1.87
C LEU A 9 -20.61 24.88 -1.67
N GLU A 10 -20.62 25.93 -2.49
CA GLU A 10 -21.66 26.96 -2.46
C GLU A 10 -23.03 26.44 -2.90
N GLU A 11 -23.08 25.42 -3.75
CA GLU A 11 -24.32 24.78 -4.19
C GLU A 11 -24.87 23.78 -3.18
N ALA A 12 -24.10 23.41 -2.15
CA ALA A 12 -24.46 22.35 -1.21
C ALA A 12 -25.73 22.67 -0.40
N LEU A 13 -26.00 23.95 -0.10
CA LEU A 13 -27.23 24.36 0.60
C LEU A 13 -28.47 24.38 -0.31
N GLN A 14 -28.25 24.67 -1.60
CA GLN A 14 -29.33 24.69 -2.59
C GLN A 14 -29.85 23.29 -2.87
N ASP A 15 -28.97 22.29 -2.78
CA ASP A 15 -29.28 20.86 -2.93
C ASP A 15 -30.05 20.55 -4.21
N SER A 16 -29.60 21.13 -5.33
CA SER A 16 -30.29 21.01 -6.61
C SER A 16 -30.21 19.58 -7.18
N PRO A 17 -31.18 19.14 -7.99
CA PRO A 17 -31.09 17.86 -8.70
C PRO A 17 -29.82 17.75 -9.55
N GLN A 18 -29.35 18.86 -10.13
CA GLN A 18 -28.12 18.93 -10.91
C GLN A 18 -26.90 18.63 -10.02
N THR A 19 -26.79 19.27 -8.86
CA THR A 19 -25.73 19.03 -7.87
C THR A 19 -25.75 17.58 -7.38
N ARG A 20 -26.94 17.01 -7.14
CA ARG A 20 -27.10 15.59 -6.77
C ARG A 20 -26.69 14.63 -7.87
N SER A 21 -26.99 14.95 -9.14
CA SER A 21 -26.55 14.16 -10.29
C SER A 21 -25.03 14.19 -10.47
N LEU A 22 -24.39 15.34 -10.23
CA LEU A 22 -22.94 15.41 -10.24
C LEU A 22 -22.35 14.63 -9.07
N LEU A 23 -22.91 14.77 -7.87
CA LEU A 23 -22.50 14.01 -6.69
C LEU A 23 -22.53 12.50 -6.95
N SER A 24 -23.60 11.97 -7.57
CA SER A 24 -23.68 10.54 -7.87
C SER A 24 -22.56 10.04 -8.79
N VAL A 25 -22.07 10.87 -9.71
CA VAL A 25 -20.91 10.52 -10.56
C VAL A 25 -19.64 10.41 -9.71
N PHE A 26 -19.44 11.31 -8.75
CA PHE A 26 -18.32 11.20 -7.80
C PHE A 26 -18.44 9.97 -6.91
N GLU A 27 -19.65 9.60 -6.50
CA GLU A 27 -19.89 8.39 -5.72
C GLU A 27 -19.57 7.11 -6.51
N GLU A 28 -19.92 7.08 -7.80
CA GLU A 28 -19.62 5.97 -8.70
C GLU A 28 -18.10 5.83 -8.94
N ASP A 29 -17.39 6.95 -9.16
CA ASP A 29 -15.93 6.98 -9.27
C ASP A 29 -15.28 6.49 -7.97
N ALA A 30 -15.76 6.93 -6.80
CA ALA A 30 -15.26 6.47 -5.50
C ALA A 30 -15.51 4.96 -5.27
N GLY A 31 -16.65 4.45 -5.70
CA GLY A 31 -16.96 3.00 -5.67
C GLY A 31 -15.99 2.21 -6.55
N THR A 32 -15.84 2.62 -7.80
CA THR A 32 -14.91 2.00 -8.76
C THR A 32 -13.47 2.03 -8.26
N LEU A 33 -13.04 3.17 -7.69
CA LEU A 33 -11.72 3.32 -7.09
C LEU A 33 -11.52 2.35 -5.91
N THR A 34 -12.54 2.19 -5.06
CA THR A 34 -12.50 1.26 -3.93
C THR A 34 -12.28 -0.16 -4.42
N ASP A 35 -13.05 -0.61 -5.41
CA ASP A 35 -12.91 -1.95 -5.99
C ASP A 35 -11.54 -2.18 -6.64
N TYR A 36 -11.06 -1.19 -7.39
CA TYR A 36 -9.74 -1.25 -7.99
C TYR A 36 -8.63 -1.34 -6.93
N THR A 37 -8.69 -0.51 -5.88
CA THR A 37 -7.68 -0.53 -4.81
C THR A 37 -7.69 -1.85 -4.03
N ASN A 38 -8.85 -2.51 -3.92
CA ASN A 38 -8.94 -3.85 -3.33
C ASN A 38 -8.11 -4.87 -4.14
N GLN A 39 -8.29 -4.88 -5.46
CA GLN A 39 -7.57 -5.78 -6.36
C GLN A 39 -6.07 -5.45 -6.40
N LEU A 40 -5.73 -4.16 -6.44
CA LEU A 40 -4.34 -3.71 -6.43
C LEU A 40 -3.63 -4.11 -5.13
N LEU A 41 -4.28 -3.95 -3.98
CA LEU A 41 -3.72 -4.36 -2.69
C LEU A 41 -3.46 -5.87 -2.66
N GLN A 42 -4.39 -6.69 -3.14
CA GLN A 42 -4.19 -8.13 -3.22
C GLN A 42 -3.00 -8.50 -4.10
N ALA A 43 -2.85 -7.85 -5.26
CA ALA A 43 -1.70 -8.06 -6.14
C ALA A 43 -0.38 -7.68 -5.45
N MET A 44 -0.33 -6.52 -4.79
CA MET A 44 0.85 -6.06 -4.04
C MET A 44 1.21 -6.98 -2.87
N GLN A 45 0.21 -7.44 -2.11
CA GLN A 45 0.39 -8.39 -1.02
C GLN A 45 0.93 -9.72 -1.54
N ARG A 46 0.49 -10.18 -2.71
CA ARG A 46 1.04 -11.38 -3.36
C ARG A 46 2.52 -11.20 -3.75
N VAL A 47 2.88 -10.05 -4.30
CA VAL A 47 4.29 -9.73 -4.62
C VAL A 47 5.14 -9.71 -3.36
N TYR A 48 4.68 -9.02 -2.31
CA TYR A 48 5.35 -9.00 -1.01
C TYR A 48 5.48 -10.40 -0.41
N GLY A 49 4.41 -11.20 -0.42
CA GLY A 49 4.41 -12.57 0.08
C GLY A 49 5.42 -13.46 -0.66
N ALA A 50 5.48 -13.37 -1.99
CA ALA A 50 6.47 -14.09 -2.79
C ALA A 50 7.92 -13.66 -2.45
N GLN A 51 8.15 -12.37 -2.23
CA GLN A 51 9.46 -11.86 -1.80
C GLN A 51 9.84 -12.38 -0.41
N ASN A 52 8.88 -12.50 0.51
CA ASN A 52 9.11 -13.05 1.84
C ASN A 52 9.41 -14.56 1.81
N GLU A 53 8.69 -15.32 0.97
CA GLU A 53 8.99 -16.74 0.74
C GLU A 53 10.38 -16.95 0.14
N MET A 54 10.85 -16.04 -0.73
CA MET A 54 12.23 -16.07 -1.23
C MET A 54 13.27 -15.94 -0.09
N CYS A 55 13.00 -15.11 0.92
CA CYS A 55 13.87 -15.01 2.11
C CYS A 55 13.93 -16.36 2.86
N LEU A 56 12.77 -16.99 3.08
CA LEU A 56 12.70 -18.27 3.78
C LEU A 56 13.42 -19.39 3.00
N ALA A 57 13.19 -19.44 1.68
CA ALA A 57 13.82 -20.43 0.82
C ALA A 57 15.34 -20.29 0.77
N THR A 58 15.87 -19.06 0.69
CA THR A 58 17.32 -18.83 0.69
C THR A 58 17.95 -19.09 2.05
N GLN A 59 17.28 -18.72 3.15
CA GLN A 59 17.71 -19.10 4.50
C GLN A 59 17.78 -20.63 4.67
N GLN A 60 16.76 -21.35 4.20
CA GLN A 60 16.72 -22.82 4.26
C GLN A 60 17.83 -23.44 3.40
N LEU A 61 18.08 -22.91 2.21
CA LEU A 61 19.16 -23.36 1.33
C LEU A 61 20.53 -23.24 2.00
N SER A 62 20.83 -22.08 2.59
CA SER A 62 22.09 -21.87 3.33
C SER A 62 22.26 -22.90 4.46
N LYS A 63 21.21 -23.10 5.26
CA LYS A 63 21.21 -24.11 6.34
C LYS A 63 21.44 -25.53 5.81
N GLN A 64 20.88 -25.87 4.65
CA GLN A 64 21.04 -27.19 4.05
C GLN A 64 22.47 -27.42 3.52
N LEU A 65 23.11 -26.38 2.97
CA LEU A 65 24.52 -26.45 2.56
C LEU A 65 25.43 -26.76 3.77
N LEU A 66 25.21 -26.08 4.90
CA LEU A 66 25.92 -26.35 6.16
C LEU A 66 25.58 -27.70 6.78
N ALA A 67 24.44 -28.30 6.45
CA ALA A 67 24.07 -29.61 6.98
C ALA A 67 24.88 -30.77 6.36
N TYR A 68 25.59 -30.52 5.24
CA TYR A 68 26.40 -31.52 4.55
C TYR A 68 27.56 -32.04 5.40
N GLU A 69 28.30 -31.15 6.09
CA GLU A 69 29.43 -31.54 6.96
C GLU A 69 29.01 -32.48 8.10
N LYS A 70 27.72 -32.41 8.48
CA LYS A 70 27.14 -33.18 9.61
C LYS A 70 26.62 -34.54 9.16
N GLN A 71 26.61 -34.83 7.86
CA GLN A 71 26.16 -36.12 7.35
C GLN A 71 27.22 -37.19 7.57
N ASN A 72 26.78 -38.33 8.10
CA ASN A 72 27.63 -39.50 8.25
C ASN A 72 27.55 -40.37 6.99
N PHE A 73 28.49 -40.17 6.07
CA PHE A 73 28.59 -41.00 4.87
C PHE A 73 29.27 -42.33 5.20
N ALA A 74 28.68 -43.44 4.78
CA ALA A 74 29.15 -44.80 5.10
C ALA A 74 30.53 -45.13 4.50
N LEU A 75 30.95 -44.43 3.45
CA LEU A 75 32.20 -44.68 2.72
C LEU A 75 33.40 -43.88 3.26
N GLY A 76 33.22 -43.04 4.30
CA GLY A 76 34.28 -42.24 4.90
C GLY A 76 33.82 -40.85 5.32
N LYS A 77 34.71 -40.09 5.94
CA LYS A 77 34.47 -38.66 6.21
C LYS A 77 34.35 -37.92 4.87
N GLY A 78 33.43 -36.94 4.80
CA GLY A 78 33.23 -36.15 3.58
C GLY A 78 34.50 -35.44 3.13
N ASP A 79 34.61 -35.21 1.83
CA ASP A 79 35.72 -34.47 1.22
C ASP A 79 35.80 -33.04 1.79
N GLU A 80 36.93 -32.69 2.41
CA GLU A 80 37.18 -31.39 3.02
C GLU A 80 37.15 -30.23 1.99
N GLU A 81 37.55 -30.49 0.74
CA GLU A 81 37.46 -29.48 -0.33
C GLU A 81 35.99 -29.18 -0.66
N VAL A 82 35.13 -30.21 -0.67
CA VAL A 82 33.69 -30.05 -0.90
C VAL A 82 33.05 -29.34 0.30
N ILE A 83 33.38 -29.73 1.54
CA ILE A 83 32.85 -29.09 2.75
C ILE A 83 33.19 -27.60 2.78
N SER A 84 34.46 -27.25 2.56
CA SER A 84 34.90 -25.85 2.55
C SER A 84 34.25 -25.03 1.43
N THR A 85 34.03 -25.63 0.26
CA THR A 85 33.31 -24.99 -0.86
C THR A 85 31.82 -24.77 -0.53
N LEU A 86 31.15 -25.74 0.11
CA LEU A 86 29.76 -25.59 0.54
C LEU A 86 29.60 -24.53 1.64
N HIS A 87 30.57 -24.45 2.57
CA HIS A 87 30.63 -23.36 3.55
C HIS A 87 30.78 -21.99 2.90
N TYR A 88 31.55 -21.90 1.82
CA TYR A 88 31.66 -20.67 1.05
C TYR A 88 30.32 -20.28 0.39
N PHE A 89 29.67 -21.23 -0.30
CA PHE A 89 28.38 -20.97 -0.92
C PHE A 89 27.30 -20.59 0.09
N SER A 90 27.27 -21.22 1.28
CA SER A 90 26.34 -20.84 2.36
C SER A 90 26.48 -19.36 2.73
N LYS A 91 27.71 -18.84 2.85
CA LYS A 91 27.94 -17.41 3.13
C LYS A 91 27.41 -16.51 2.02
N VAL A 92 27.61 -16.87 0.75
CA VAL A 92 27.07 -16.11 -0.40
C VAL A 92 25.55 -16.11 -0.39
N VAL A 93 24.92 -17.26 -0.10
CA VAL A 93 23.46 -17.38 0.03
C VAL A 93 22.93 -16.55 1.19
N ASP A 94 23.65 -16.50 2.32
CA ASP A 94 23.28 -15.65 3.46
C ASP A 94 23.36 -14.15 3.11
N GLU A 95 24.42 -13.71 2.41
CA GLU A 95 24.54 -12.33 1.93
C GLU A 95 23.38 -11.95 0.98
N LEU A 96 22.98 -12.88 0.09
CA LEU A 96 21.84 -12.70 -0.80
C LEU A 96 20.51 -12.66 -0.03
N ASN A 97 20.34 -13.49 1.00
CA ASN A 97 19.16 -13.46 1.87
C ASN A 97 18.99 -12.11 2.59
N VAL A 98 20.10 -11.47 2.99
CA VAL A 98 20.05 -10.11 3.57
C VAL A 98 19.46 -9.10 2.58
N LEU A 99 19.85 -9.17 1.30
CA LEU A 99 19.28 -8.31 0.25
C LEU A 99 17.79 -8.55 0.04
N HIS A 100 17.36 -9.82 0.01
CA HIS A 100 15.95 -10.17 -0.10
C HIS A 100 15.12 -9.72 1.11
N THR A 101 15.68 -9.82 2.31
CA THR A 101 15.03 -9.38 3.55
C THR A 101 14.83 -7.86 3.57
N GLU A 102 15.87 -7.10 3.17
CA GLU A 102 15.79 -5.65 3.06
C GLU A 102 14.80 -5.21 1.97
N LEU A 103 14.76 -5.92 0.82
CA LEU A 103 13.76 -5.67 -0.21
C LEU A 103 12.34 -5.97 0.31
N ALA A 104 12.12 -7.09 0.98
CA ALA A 104 10.82 -7.45 1.55
C ALA A 104 10.30 -6.35 2.49
N LYS A 105 11.17 -5.84 3.37
CA LYS A 105 10.86 -4.73 4.27
C LYS A 105 10.46 -3.47 3.49
N GLN A 106 11.22 -3.09 2.47
CA GLN A 106 10.88 -1.92 1.65
C GLN A 106 9.56 -2.09 0.90
N LEU A 107 9.25 -3.29 0.39
CA LEU A 107 7.96 -3.56 -0.24
C LEU A 107 6.81 -3.43 0.75
N ALA A 108 6.97 -3.90 1.99
CA ALA A 108 5.97 -3.70 3.03
C ALA A 108 5.76 -2.20 3.32
N ASP A 109 6.84 -1.47 3.58
CA ASP A 109 6.79 -0.09 4.07
C ASP A 109 6.38 0.92 2.99
N THR A 110 6.85 0.73 1.76
CA THR A 110 6.76 1.76 0.70
C THR A 110 5.82 1.40 -0.45
N MET A 111 5.32 0.16 -0.51
CA MET A 111 4.36 -0.27 -1.53
C MET A 111 3.04 -0.73 -0.91
N VAL A 112 3.07 -1.69 0.02
CA VAL A 112 1.85 -2.28 0.59
C VAL A 112 1.19 -1.32 1.60
N LEU A 113 1.97 -0.79 2.55
CA LEU A 113 1.45 0.05 3.63
C LEU A 113 0.73 1.32 3.14
N PRO A 114 1.24 2.08 2.16
CA PRO A 114 0.54 3.28 1.69
C PRO A 114 -0.85 2.98 1.11
N ILE A 115 -1.03 1.86 0.39
CA ILE A 115 -2.34 1.44 -0.12
C ILE A 115 -3.28 1.03 1.03
N ILE A 116 -2.77 0.32 2.04
CA ILE A 116 -3.56 -0.01 3.23
C ILE A 116 -4.05 1.26 3.91
N GLN A 117 -3.16 2.22 4.15
CA GLN A 117 -3.50 3.49 4.79
C GLN A 117 -4.52 4.29 3.98
N PHE A 118 -4.36 4.35 2.65
CA PHE A 118 -5.31 5.01 1.78
C PHE A 118 -6.71 4.39 1.88
N ARG A 119 -6.80 3.05 1.89
CA ARG A 119 -8.09 2.36 2.03
C ARG A 119 -8.71 2.56 3.42
N GLU A 120 -7.93 2.34 4.47
CA GLU A 120 -8.42 2.36 5.85
C GLU A 120 -8.76 3.77 6.34
N LYS A 121 -8.06 4.80 5.85
CA LYS A 121 -8.29 6.19 6.25
C LYS A 121 -9.14 6.92 5.24
N ASP A 122 -8.66 7.09 4.01
CA ASP A 122 -9.27 8.01 3.04
C ASP A 122 -10.59 7.46 2.49
N LEU A 123 -10.64 6.19 2.08
CA LEU A 123 -11.88 5.60 1.56
C LEU A 123 -12.91 5.36 2.67
N THR A 124 -12.48 4.93 3.86
CA THR A 124 -13.37 4.80 5.03
C THR A 124 -13.95 6.15 5.46
N GLU A 125 -13.15 7.23 5.46
CA GLU A 125 -13.61 8.59 5.75
C GLU A 125 -14.72 9.00 4.77
N VAL A 126 -14.50 8.80 3.47
CA VAL A 126 -15.49 9.10 2.43
C VAL A 126 -16.77 8.29 2.61
N SER A 127 -16.66 6.99 2.90
CA SER A 127 -17.83 6.13 3.17
C SER A 127 -18.62 6.59 4.39
N THR A 128 -17.92 6.93 5.48
CA THR A 128 -18.56 7.39 6.72
C THR A 128 -19.29 8.71 6.51
N LEU A 129 -18.67 9.65 5.79
CA LEU A 129 -19.28 10.94 5.47
C LEU A 129 -20.49 10.79 4.53
N LYS A 130 -20.45 9.84 3.59
CA LYS A 130 -21.59 9.48 2.75
C LYS A 130 -22.79 9.05 3.61
N ASP A 131 -22.57 8.11 4.53
CA ASP A 131 -23.64 7.59 5.39
C ASP A 131 -24.22 8.68 6.30
N LEU A 132 -23.36 9.51 6.90
CA LEU A 132 -23.77 10.64 7.73
C LEU A 132 -24.61 11.66 6.94
N PHE A 133 -24.20 11.97 5.71
CA PHE A 133 -24.94 12.86 4.82
C PHE A 133 -26.29 12.23 4.42
N GLY A 134 -26.32 10.94 4.08
CA GLY A 134 -27.56 10.23 3.74
C GLY A 134 -28.57 10.25 4.89
N LEU A 135 -28.12 9.98 6.13
CA LEU A 135 -28.96 10.08 7.32
C LEU A 135 -29.49 11.50 7.55
N ALA A 136 -28.63 12.52 7.44
CA ALA A 136 -29.03 13.91 7.60
C ALA A 136 -30.00 14.38 6.50
N SER A 137 -29.83 13.90 5.27
CA SER A 137 -30.74 14.16 4.15
C SER A 137 -32.13 13.57 4.43
N ASN A 138 -32.18 12.30 4.85
CA ASN A 138 -33.45 11.62 5.18
C ASN A 138 -34.18 12.30 6.36
N GLU A 139 -33.45 12.71 7.41
CA GLU A 139 -34.01 13.46 8.53
C GLU A 139 -34.61 14.80 8.07
N HIS A 140 -33.92 15.53 7.18
CA HIS A 140 -34.44 16.76 6.61
C HIS A 140 -35.71 16.52 5.79
N ASP A 141 -35.75 15.50 4.93
CA ASP A 141 -36.92 15.15 4.13
C ASP A 141 -38.15 14.82 5.01
N LEU A 142 -37.95 14.07 6.10
CA LEU A 142 -39.00 13.77 7.07
C LEU A 142 -39.50 15.03 7.79
N SER A 143 -38.60 15.92 8.20
CA SER A 143 -38.95 17.18 8.85
C SER A 143 -39.74 18.11 7.92
N MET A 144 -39.35 18.17 6.64
CA MET A 144 -40.04 18.93 5.59
C MET A 144 -41.41 18.35 5.29
N ALA A 145 -41.53 17.02 5.22
CA ALA A 145 -42.82 16.35 5.07
C ALA A 145 -43.77 16.67 6.23
N LYS A 146 -43.27 16.67 7.48
CA LYS A 146 -44.03 17.08 8.67
C LYS A 146 -44.48 18.54 8.59
N TYR A 147 -43.57 19.44 8.21
CA TYR A 147 -43.87 20.87 8.02
C TYR A 147 -44.94 21.11 6.95
N SER A 148 -44.85 20.41 5.82
CA SER A 148 -45.81 20.54 4.71
C SER A 148 -47.26 20.17 5.07
N ARG A 149 -47.45 19.36 6.12
CA ARG A 149 -48.74 18.85 6.58
C ARG A 149 -49.39 19.73 7.65
N LEU A 150 -48.80 20.87 8.01
CA LEU A 150 -49.37 21.77 9.02
C LEU A 150 -50.74 22.34 8.55
N PRO A 151 -51.75 22.36 9.43
CA PRO A 151 -53.11 22.78 9.08
C PRO A 151 -53.23 24.30 8.91
N LYS A 152 -53.65 24.75 7.72
CA LYS A 152 -53.81 26.19 7.41
C LYS A 152 -54.99 26.89 8.09
N LYS A 153 -55.97 26.14 8.60
CA LYS A 153 -57.25 26.70 9.12
C LYS A 153 -57.36 26.75 10.66
N LYS A 154 -56.55 25.97 11.38
CA LYS A 154 -56.49 25.92 12.85
C LYS A 154 -55.04 25.78 13.26
N GLU A 155 -54.30 26.88 13.22
CA GLU A 155 -52.87 26.89 13.55
C GLU A 155 -52.67 26.87 15.07
N ASN A 156 -51.93 25.87 15.55
CA ASN A 156 -51.38 25.88 16.90
C ASN A 156 -49.98 26.48 16.83
N GLU A 157 -49.82 27.72 17.29
CA GLU A 157 -48.57 28.48 17.21
C GLU A 157 -47.38 27.77 17.86
N LYS A 158 -47.63 27.03 18.96
CA LYS A 158 -46.58 26.24 19.62
C LYS A 158 -46.07 25.12 18.71
N VAL A 159 -47.00 24.33 18.15
CA VAL A 159 -46.67 23.21 17.25
C VAL A 159 -45.97 23.72 15.98
N LYS A 160 -46.46 24.82 15.40
CA LYS A 160 -45.84 25.45 14.23
C LYS A 160 -44.40 25.88 14.53
N THR A 161 -44.18 26.55 15.65
CA THR A 161 -42.85 27.00 16.08
C THR A 161 -41.90 25.82 16.28
N ASP A 162 -42.36 24.74 16.91
CA ASP A 162 -41.55 23.55 17.17
C ASP A 162 -41.15 22.84 15.86
N VAL A 163 -42.09 22.69 14.92
CA VAL A 163 -41.81 22.07 13.62
C VAL A 163 -40.86 22.95 12.76
N VAL A 164 -40.99 24.28 12.81
CA VAL A 164 -40.05 25.19 12.13
C VAL A 164 -38.64 25.04 12.69
N LYS A 165 -38.49 24.94 14.02
CA LYS A 165 -37.19 24.72 14.67
C LYS A 165 -36.59 23.37 14.28
N GLU A 166 -37.40 22.31 14.21
CA GLU A 166 -36.99 20.98 13.76
C GLU A 166 -36.45 20.99 12.33
N VAL A 167 -37.18 21.62 11.39
CA VAL A 167 -36.72 21.79 10.00
C VAL A 167 -35.41 22.58 9.94
N ALA A 168 -35.31 23.69 10.66
CA ALA A 168 -34.10 24.50 10.67
C ALA A 168 -32.87 23.72 11.20
N ALA A 169 -33.07 22.90 12.24
CA ALA A 169 -32.02 22.03 12.78
C ALA A 169 -31.61 20.93 11.80
N ALA A 170 -32.58 20.23 11.20
CA ALA A 170 -32.32 19.17 10.22
C ALA A 170 -31.62 19.72 8.97
N ARG A 171 -32.06 20.88 8.46
CA ARG A 171 -31.43 21.56 7.32
C ARG A 171 -29.99 21.97 7.60
N ARG A 172 -29.71 22.46 8.81
CA ARG A 172 -28.34 22.79 9.24
C ARG A 172 -27.45 21.55 9.27
N LYS A 173 -27.96 20.43 9.80
CA LYS A 173 -27.23 19.15 9.87
C LYS A 173 -26.96 18.60 8.46
N GLN A 174 -27.95 18.61 7.57
CA GLN A 174 -27.79 18.22 6.17
C GLN A 174 -26.74 19.08 5.47
N HIS A 175 -26.83 20.41 5.61
CA HIS A 175 -25.87 21.30 4.97
C HIS A 175 -24.44 21.07 5.48
N LEU A 176 -24.22 20.96 6.79
CA LEU A 176 -22.89 20.71 7.34
C LEU A 176 -22.30 19.37 6.86
N SER A 177 -23.10 18.30 6.90
CA SER A 177 -22.65 16.98 6.44
C SER A 177 -22.37 16.95 4.93
N SER A 178 -23.16 17.66 4.12
CA SER A 178 -22.90 17.82 2.68
C SER A 178 -21.57 18.52 2.39
N LEU A 179 -21.26 19.60 3.12
CA LEU A 179 -19.99 20.32 2.96
C LEU A 179 -18.79 19.43 3.29
N GLN A 180 -18.87 18.68 4.39
CA GLN A 180 -17.81 17.74 4.77
C GLN A 180 -17.64 16.66 3.70
N TYR A 181 -18.74 16.10 3.22
CA TYR A 181 -18.72 15.04 2.22
C TYR A 181 -18.16 15.52 0.87
N TYR A 182 -18.60 16.67 0.38
CA TYR A 182 -18.13 17.24 -0.88
C TYR A 182 -16.64 17.61 -0.80
N CYS A 183 -16.20 18.16 0.34
CA CYS A 183 -14.78 18.40 0.61
C CYS A 183 -13.96 17.11 0.55
N ALA A 184 -14.43 16.03 1.18
CA ALA A 184 -13.74 14.75 1.19
C ALA A 184 -13.64 14.15 -0.22
N LEU A 185 -14.73 14.16 -1.00
CA LEU A 185 -14.74 13.70 -2.39
C LEU A 185 -13.80 14.54 -3.29
N ASN A 186 -13.79 15.86 -3.13
CA ASN A 186 -12.86 16.74 -3.84
C ASN A 186 -11.41 16.44 -3.47
N ALA A 187 -11.11 16.21 -2.19
CA ALA A 187 -9.77 15.83 -1.74
C ALA A 187 -9.37 14.44 -2.29
N LEU A 188 -10.31 13.49 -2.34
CA LEU A 188 -10.09 12.15 -2.86
C LEU A 188 -9.58 12.17 -4.32
N GLN A 189 -10.04 13.11 -5.14
CA GLN A 189 -9.56 13.25 -6.53
C GLN A 189 -8.05 13.53 -6.63
N TYR A 190 -7.46 14.17 -5.63
CA TYR A 190 -6.01 14.37 -5.53
C TYR A 190 -5.33 13.21 -4.82
N ARG A 191 -5.89 12.76 -3.69
CA ARG A 191 -5.33 11.65 -2.90
C ARG A 191 -5.23 10.37 -3.75
N LYS A 192 -6.21 10.07 -4.61
CA LYS A 192 -6.15 8.90 -5.50
C LYS A 192 -4.92 8.90 -6.41
N ARG A 193 -4.48 10.07 -6.90
CA ARG A 193 -3.29 10.16 -7.75
C ARG A 193 -2.02 9.83 -6.97
N VAL A 194 -1.88 10.39 -5.77
CA VAL A 194 -0.74 10.12 -4.89
C VAL A 194 -0.72 8.64 -4.50
N ALA A 195 -1.86 8.10 -4.06
CA ALA A 195 -2.01 6.72 -3.64
C ALA A 195 -1.65 5.70 -4.75
N MET A 196 -1.84 6.03 -6.02
CA MET A 196 -1.44 5.15 -7.13
C MET A 196 0.04 5.27 -7.50
N MET A 197 0.63 6.47 -7.37
CA MET A 197 2.01 6.72 -7.80
C MET A 197 3.04 6.37 -6.73
N GLU A 198 2.76 6.70 -5.46
CA GLU A 198 3.71 6.51 -4.35
C GLU A 198 4.15 5.04 -4.19
N PRO A 199 3.25 4.03 -4.20
CA PRO A 199 3.65 2.62 -4.16
C PRO A 199 4.52 2.17 -5.33
N MET A 200 4.30 2.73 -6.52
CA MET A 200 5.08 2.38 -7.71
C MET A 200 6.51 2.92 -7.62
N ILE A 201 6.65 4.14 -7.09
CA ILE A 201 7.96 4.75 -6.83
C ILE A 201 8.70 3.95 -5.74
N GLY A 202 8.01 3.60 -4.64
CA GLY A 202 8.55 2.75 -3.58
C GLY A 202 9.04 1.41 -4.10
N PHE A 203 8.20 0.71 -4.89
CA PHE A 203 8.56 -0.53 -5.55
C PHE A 203 9.79 -0.38 -6.46
N ALA A 204 9.81 0.63 -7.34
CA ALA A 204 10.90 0.85 -8.28
C ALA A 204 12.23 1.15 -7.57
N HIS A 205 12.21 1.95 -6.50
CA HIS A 205 13.38 2.22 -5.67
C HIS A 205 13.88 0.96 -4.98
N GLY A 206 12.98 0.14 -4.43
CA GLY A 206 13.34 -1.12 -3.79
C GLY A 206 14.01 -2.09 -4.74
N GLN A 207 13.42 -2.30 -5.92
CA GLN A 207 14.01 -3.16 -6.95
C GLN A 207 15.35 -2.64 -7.44
N SER A 208 15.48 -1.34 -7.66
CA SER A 208 16.74 -0.71 -8.09
C SER A 208 17.84 -0.87 -7.05
N ARG A 209 17.51 -0.74 -5.76
CA ARG A 209 18.45 -0.94 -4.66
C ARG A 209 18.87 -2.41 -4.56
N ASN A 210 17.92 -3.33 -4.61
CA ASN A 210 18.21 -4.77 -4.59
C ASN A 210 19.14 -5.17 -5.76
N GLY A 211 18.82 -4.74 -6.99
CA GLY A 211 19.65 -5.03 -8.16
C GLY A 211 21.05 -4.40 -8.12
N ARG A 212 21.22 -3.25 -7.45
CA ARG A 212 22.58 -2.73 -7.16
C ARG A 212 23.29 -3.59 -6.12
N GLY A 213 22.62 -3.95 -5.03
CA GLY A 213 23.16 -4.83 -4.00
C GLY A 213 23.67 -6.16 -4.54
N CYS A 214 22.90 -6.81 -5.42
CA CYS A 214 23.32 -8.07 -6.05
C CYS A 214 24.58 -7.89 -6.92
N ARG A 215 24.65 -6.82 -7.72
CA ARG A 215 25.83 -6.53 -8.56
C ARG A 215 27.09 -6.22 -7.73
N GLU A 216 26.92 -5.54 -6.59
CA GLU A 216 28.02 -5.29 -5.68
C GLU A 216 28.51 -6.56 -4.99
N ALA A 217 27.59 -7.48 -4.63
CA ALA A 217 27.93 -8.78 -4.09
C ALA A 217 28.73 -9.60 -5.12
N GLU A 218 28.25 -9.69 -6.36
CA GLU A 218 28.93 -10.35 -7.48
C GLU A 218 30.36 -9.79 -7.69
N CYS A 219 30.52 -8.46 -7.73
CA CYS A 219 31.84 -7.84 -7.91
C CYS A 219 32.80 -8.12 -6.73
N ARG A 220 32.29 -8.26 -5.50
CA ARG A 220 33.14 -8.67 -4.35
C ARG A 220 33.62 -10.10 -4.50
N GLU A 221 32.76 -10.98 -4.97
CA GLU A 221 33.08 -12.39 -5.22
C GLU A 221 34.12 -12.55 -6.33
N GLU A 222 33.97 -11.82 -7.45
CA GLU A 222 34.97 -11.79 -8.52
C GLU A 222 36.34 -11.30 -8.04
N LYS A 223 36.38 -10.26 -7.19
CA LYS A 223 37.63 -9.76 -6.60
C LYS A 223 38.29 -10.77 -5.67
N LYS A 224 37.52 -11.49 -4.85
CA LYS A 224 38.04 -12.58 -4.01
C LYS A 224 38.66 -13.68 -4.86
N SER A 225 38.00 -14.07 -5.95
CA SER A 225 38.48 -15.07 -6.91
C SER A 225 39.76 -14.62 -7.63
N ALA A 226 39.82 -13.36 -8.09
CA ALA A 226 41.02 -12.79 -8.71
C ALA A 226 42.20 -12.67 -7.72
N THR A 227 41.93 -12.39 -6.45
CA THR A 227 42.96 -12.33 -5.40
C THR A 227 43.51 -13.73 -5.09
N PHE A 228 42.63 -14.74 -5.04
CA PHE A 228 43.04 -16.15 -4.91
C PHE A 228 43.93 -16.58 -6.06
N TYR A 229 43.52 -16.34 -7.31
CA TYR A 229 44.29 -16.69 -8.52
C TYR A 229 45.67 -16.00 -8.57
N ASN A 230 45.76 -14.73 -8.14
CA ASN A 230 47.02 -14.01 -8.09
C ASN A 230 47.95 -14.51 -6.97
N SER A 231 47.42 -14.89 -5.80
CA SER A 231 48.22 -15.50 -4.73
C SER A 231 48.79 -16.86 -5.12
N THR A 232 48.05 -17.70 -5.84
CA THR A 232 48.57 -18.99 -6.35
C THR A 232 49.69 -18.80 -7.38
N ARG A 233 49.61 -17.74 -8.20
CA ARG A 233 50.63 -17.40 -9.21
C ARG A 233 51.93 -16.86 -8.61
N VAL A 234 51.85 -16.15 -7.48
CA VAL A 234 53.02 -15.65 -6.74
C VAL A 234 53.75 -16.81 -6.03
N LEU A 235 53.01 -17.75 -5.44
CA LEU A 235 53.59 -18.97 -4.86
C LEU A 235 54.24 -19.87 -5.92
N GLY A 236 53.62 -20.00 -7.10
CA GLY A 236 54.20 -20.74 -8.23
C GLY A 236 55.48 -20.12 -8.83
N ARG A 237 55.75 -18.82 -8.61
CA ARG A 237 57.00 -18.18 -9.04
C ARG A 237 58.13 -18.27 -8.01
N LEU A 238 57.80 -18.46 -6.73
CA LEU A 238 58.81 -18.63 -5.66
C LEU A 238 59.29 -20.10 -5.53
N GLY A 239 58.56 -21.07 -6.07
CA GLY A 239 58.96 -22.49 -6.10
C GLY A 239 59.82 -22.91 -7.30
N GLY A 240 60.16 -21.99 -8.21
CA GLY A 240 60.82 -22.29 -9.49
C GLY A 240 62.28 -21.84 -9.62
N SER A 241 63.03 -21.79 -8.52
CA SER A 241 64.47 -21.47 -8.54
C SER A 241 65.27 -22.29 -7.53
N VAL A 242 65.21 -23.62 -7.67
CA VAL A 242 66.26 -24.52 -7.18
C VAL A 242 66.50 -25.56 -8.28
N GLY A 243 67.58 -25.35 -9.04
CA GLY A 243 68.01 -26.17 -10.17
C GLY A 243 69.21 -25.51 -10.83
#